data_AF-A0A0D0DRE5-F1
#
_entry.id   AF-A0A0D0DRE5-F1
#
_cell.length_a   1.000
_cell.length_b   1.000
_cell.length_c   1.000
_cell.angle_alpha   90.00
_cell.angle_beta   90.00
_cell.angle_gamma   90.00
#
_symmetry.space_group_name_H-M   'P 1'
#
loop_
_entity.id
_entity.type
_entity.pdbx_description
1 polymer ?
#
loop_
_entity_poly.entity_id
_entity_poly.type
_entity_poly.pdbx_seq_one_letter_code
_entity_poly.pdbx_strand_id
1 'polypeptide(L)'
;MVAEDDKGTSLEPSGPCDPTLSLGYSRWRSLGVEPQIPEINLTPETSRPCAVKHCRTQAPLPEVYRWKTCATCRARARRDARRKRDAFCEIDSQEPSLVSPFQTYQNRTVLLSSLGTQLGNFVEGQTLHLRSKPHESGEGEPSKLSPMAFAFDGEYSVVTASRGEGSSQSQGDEVMAMREEVHGVVEDLNCVLRTKLKGGEAFAIDTGGVIMRFTCSFELIAPLRPLPLSAEESETPLRRSESGEIEEEKSPSAVPLIKTSGELEVAIVPDNSHRLFHGRRTIIRYHMLG
;
A
#
# COMPACT_ATOMS: atom_id res chain seq x y z
N MET A 1 -3.07 -50.98 -29.85
CA MET A 1 -2.69 -49.58 -30.14
C MET A 1 -1.36 -49.36 -29.46
N VAL A 2 -0.33 -49.21 -30.28
CA VAL A 2 1.09 -49.28 -29.92
C VAL A 2 1.55 -47.87 -29.52
N ALA A 3 2.29 -47.78 -28.41
CA ALA A 3 2.92 -46.56 -27.93
C ALA A 3 4.16 -46.24 -28.79
N GLU A 4 4.31 -44.99 -29.22
CA GLU A 4 5.51 -44.51 -29.90
C GLU A 4 6.47 -43.84 -28.90
N ASP A 5 7.72 -44.29 -28.94
CA ASP A 5 8.83 -43.87 -28.10
C ASP A 5 9.44 -42.53 -28.52
N ASP A 6 9.69 -41.71 -27.51
CA ASP A 6 10.34 -40.40 -27.54
C ASP A 6 11.88 -40.58 -27.62
N LYS A 7 12.54 -40.09 -28.68
CA LYS A 7 14.00 -40.06 -28.80
C LYS A 7 14.55 -38.67 -28.50
N GLY A 8 14.82 -38.43 -27.22
CA GLY A 8 15.59 -37.28 -26.75
C GLY A 8 17.06 -37.34 -27.20
N THR A 9 17.51 -36.30 -27.89
CA THR A 9 18.91 -36.11 -28.30
C THR A 9 19.65 -35.34 -27.20
N SER A 10 20.63 -35.97 -26.54
CA SER A 10 21.48 -35.33 -25.54
C SER A 10 22.52 -34.42 -26.21
N LEU A 11 22.41 -33.12 -26.00
CA LEU A 11 23.47 -32.15 -26.32
C LEU A 11 24.40 -32.03 -25.11
N GLU A 12 25.69 -32.28 -25.33
CA GLU A 12 26.74 -32.12 -24.32
C GLU A 12 26.96 -30.65 -23.95
N PRO A 13 27.34 -30.35 -22.70
CA PRO A 13 27.63 -28.98 -22.28
C PRO A 13 28.97 -28.49 -22.83
N SER A 14 28.91 -27.38 -23.57
CA SER A 14 30.06 -26.56 -23.96
C SER A 14 30.79 -26.03 -22.72
N GLY A 15 32.12 -26.17 -22.68
CA GLY A 15 32.99 -25.87 -21.55
C GLY A 15 33.01 -24.41 -21.04
N PRO A 16 33.81 -24.16 -19.99
CA PRO A 16 33.74 -22.93 -19.21
C PRO A 16 34.20 -21.70 -19.98
N CYS A 17 33.35 -20.68 -20.01
CA CYS A 17 33.66 -19.34 -20.48
C CYS A 17 34.64 -18.66 -19.50
N ASP A 18 35.84 -18.36 -19.99
CA ASP A 18 36.88 -17.63 -19.28
C ASP A 18 36.46 -16.16 -19.01
N PRO A 19 36.28 -15.74 -17.73
CA PRO A 19 35.76 -14.41 -17.39
C PRO A 19 36.80 -13.27 -17.48
N THR A 20 38.05 -13.57 -17.85
CA THR A 20 39.15 -12.60 -17.74
C THR A 20 39.24 -11.56 -18.88
N LEU A 21 38.43 -11.66 -19.94
CA LEU A 21 38.46 -10.72 -21.09
C LEU A 21 37.41 -9.60 -21.05
N SER A 22 36.56 -9.52 -20.01
CA SER A 22 35.47 -8.53 -19.92
C SER A 22 35.88 -7.17 -19.29
N LEU A 23 36.94 -7.14 -18.48
CA LEU A 23 37.29 -5.95 -17.67
C LEU A 23 38.14 -4.89 -18.40
N GLY A 24 38.58 -5.15 -19.64
CA GLY A 24 39.54 -4.28 -20.33
C GLY A 24 38.95 -3.06 -21.04
N TYR A 25 37.67 -3.04 -21.41
CA TYR A 25 37.12 -2.00 -22.31
C TYR A 25 36.51 -0.78 -21.60
N SER A 26 36.12 -0.91 -20.33
CA SER A 26 35.44 0.15 -19.58
C SER A 26 36.42 1.22 -19.05
N ARG A 27 37.69 0.86 -18.84
CA ARG A 27 38.71 1.75 -18.25
C ARG A 27 39.21 2.84 -19.18
N TRP A 28 39.10 2.66 -20.50
CA TRP A 28 39.64 3.61 -21.48
C TRP A 28 38.79 4.88 -21.66
N ARG A 29 37.50 4.86 -21.31
CA ARG A 29 36.64 6.06 -21.40
C ARG A 29 36.95 7.12 -20.34
N SER A 30 37.44 6.71 -19.16
CA SER A 30 37.70 7.64 -18.05
C SER A 30 38.95 8.51 -18.27
N LEU A 31 39.80 8.16 -19.23
CA LEU A 31 41.06 8.87 -19.49
C LEU A 31 41.00 9.84 -20.68
N GLY A 32 39.86 9.97 -21.37
CA GLY A 32 39.74 10.85 -22.54
C GLY A 32 40.64 10.48 -23.73
N VAL A 33 41.33 9.34 -23.67
CA VAL A 33 42.17 8.85 -24.77
C VAL A 33 41.27 8.11 -25.74
N GLU A 34 40.87 8.80 -26.81
CA GLU A 34 40.24 8.15 -27.95
C GLU A 34 41.28 7.21 -28.58
N PRO A 35 41.04 5.88 -28.63
CA PRO A 35 41.99 4.97 -29.23
C PRO A 35 42.16 5.36 -30.69
N GLN A 36 43.35 5.82 -31.07
CA GLN A 36 43.68 6.06 -32.46
C GLN A 36 43.65 4.71 -33.17
N ILE A 37 42.53 4.44 -33.86
CA ILE A 37 42.43 3.33 -34.77
C ILE A 37 43.33 3.71 -35.94
N PRO A 38 44.42 2.97 -36.23
CA PRO A 38 45.27 3.30 -37.35
C PRO A 38 44.40 3.36 -38.61
N GLU A 39 44.51 4.45 -39.36
CA GLU A 39 43.80 4.62 -40.63
C GLU A 39 44.36 3.59 -41.62
N ILE A 40 43.73 2.41 -41.65
CA ILE A 40 43.99 1.42 -42.67
C ILE A 40 43.42 2.01 -43.95
N ASN A 41 44.29 2.47 -44.85
CA ASN A 41 43.92 2.88 -46.20
C ASN A 41 43.36 1.67 -46.94
N LEU A 42 42.03 1.49 -46.89
CA LEU A 42 41.32 0.39 -47.53
C LEU A 42 41.33 0.62 -49.04
N THR A 43 42.02 -0.26 -49.77
CA THR A 43 41.92 -0.30 -51.24
C THR A 43 40.59 -0.95 -51.65
N PRO A 44 40.03 -0.61 -52.84
CA PRO A 44 38.81 -1.24 -53.33
C PRO A 44 38.88 -2.78 -53.38
N GLU A 45 40.07 -3.33 -53.58
CA GLU A 45 40.33 -4.78 -53.63
C GLU A 45 40.23 -5.47 -52.26
N THR A 46 40.48 -4.74 -51.17
CA THR A 46 40.51 -5.28 -49.80
C THR A 46 39.28 -4.89 -48.97
N SER A 47 38.24 -4.39 -49.64
CA SER A 47 37.09 -3.82 -48.97
C SER A 47 35.76 -4.22 -49.63
N ARG A 48 34.68 -4.16 -48.85
CA ARG A 48 33.30 -4.48 -49.27
C ARG A 48 32.34 -3.39 -48.82
N PRO A 49 31.23 -3.15 -49.53
CA PRO A 49 30.25 -2.16 -49.10
C PRO A 49 29.62 -2.54 -47.75
N CYS A 50 29.38 -1.55 -46.90
CA CYS A 50 28.64 -1.73 -45.65
C CYS A 50 27.20 -2.22 -45.93
N ALA A 51 26.72 -3.21 -45.18
CA ALA A 51 25.36 -3.75 -45.36
C ALA A 51 24.20 -2.80 -44.99
N VAL A 52 24.48 -1.62 -44.43
CA VAL A 52 23.45 -0.60 -44.14
C VAL A 52 23.14 0.16 -45.43
N LYS A 53 21.88 0.13 -45.89
CA LYS A 53 21.42 0.67 -47.20
C LYS A 53 21.88 2.10 -47.51
N HIS A 54 22.05 2.94 -46.49
CA HIS A 54 22.41 4.36 -46.65
C HIS A 54 23.86 4.67 -46.23
N CYS A 55 24.68 3.67 -45.94
CA CYS A 55 26.08 3.85 -45.58
C CYS A 55 26.98 3.60 -46.80
N ARG A 56 27.74 4.62 -47.20
CA ARG A 56 28.70 4.51 -48.31
C ARG A 56 30.11 4.08 -47.87
N THR A 57 30.34 3.87 -46.58
CA THR A 57 31.64 3.47 -46.03
C THR A 57 31.95 2.01 -46.40
N GLN A 58 33.19 1.74 -46.79
CA GLN A 58 33.66 0.38 -47.02
C GLN A 58 33.99 -0.31 -45.68
N ALA A 59 33.65 -1.59 -45.56
CA ALA A 59 34.06 -2.47 -44.48
C ALA A 59 35.21 -3.37 -44.97
N PRO A 60 36.18 -3.74 -44.12
CA PRO A 60 37.26 -4.65 -44.52
C PRO A 60 36.71 -6.04 -44.90
N LEU A 61 37.48 -6.82 -45.68
CA LEU A 61 37.15 -8.21 -46.05
C LEU A 61 36.89 -9.11 -44.82
N PRO A 62 36.14 -10.23 -44.99
CA PRO A 62 35.64 -11.03 -43.87
C PRO A 62 36.76 -11.65 -43.03
N GLU A 63 37.89 -11.91 -43.68
CA GLU A 63 39.12 -12.44 -43.10
C GLU A 63 39.69 -11.53 -42.00
N VAL A 64 39.65 -10.21 -42.21
CA VAL A 64 40.17 -9.21 -41.27
C VAL A 64 39.08 -8.67 -40.34
N TYR A 65 37.83 -8.61 -40.82
CA TYR A 65 36.73 -8.03 -40.08
C TYR A 65 35.43 -8.80 -40.29
N ARG A 66 35.02 -9.53 -39.24
CA ARG A 66 33.90 -10.50 -39.30
C ARG A 66 32.49 -9.92 -39.50
N TRP A 67 32.30 -8.60 -39.47
CA TRP A 67 30.95 -7.99 -39.47
C TRP A 67 30.58 -7.39 -40.81
N LYS A 68 29.33 -7.61 -41.25
CA LYS A 68 28.81 -7.07 -42.52
C LYS A 68 28.68 -5.53 -42.54
N THR A 69 28.80 -4.85 -41.41
CA THR A 69 28.66 -3.40 -41.27
C THR A 69 29.96 -2.74 -40.85
N CYS A 70 30.28 -1.57 -41.41
CA CYS A 70 31.49 -0.82 -41.05
C CYS A 70 31.55 -0.53 -39.54
N ALA A 71 32.75 -0.24 -39.02
CA ALA A 71 32.99 -0.01 -37.59
C ALA A 71 32.03 1.04 -37.01
N THR A 72 31.78 2.14 -37.74
CA THR A 72 30.88 3.23 -37.36
C THR A 72 29.43 2.78 -37.24
N CYS A 73 28.89 2.08 -38.25
CA CYS A 73 27.52 1.56 -38.22
C CYS A 73 27.32 0.51 -37.12
N ARG A 74 28.32 -0.34 -36.87
CA ARG A 74 28.29 -1.31 -35.77
C ARG A 74 28.32 -0.63 -34.41
N ALA A 75 29.13 0.41 -34.23
CA ALA A 75 29.15 1.21 -33.01
C ALA A 75 27.79 1.89 -32.78
N ARG A 76 27.17 2.43 -33.83
CA ARG A 76 25.80 3.00 -33.78
C ARG A 76 24.78 1.94 -33.37
N ALA A 77 24.73 0.79 -34.04
CA ALA A 77 23.80 -0.30 -33.71
C ALA A 77 23.96 -0.79 -32.26
N ARG A 78 25.21 -0.86 -31.75
CA ARG A 78 25.48 -1.17 -30.33
C ARG A 78 24.99 -0.08 -29.39
N ARG A 79 25.09 1.20 -29.76
CA ARG A 79 24.55 2.32 -28.97
C ARG A 79 23.03 2.28 -28.93
N ASP A 80 22.39 2.00 -30.06
CA ASP A 80 20.93 1.90 -30.15
C ASP A 80 20.40 0.69 -29.36
N ALA A 81 21.11 -0.45 -29.42
CA ALA A 81 20.77 -1.63 -28.61
C ALA A 81 21.00 -1.43 -27.10
N ARG A 82 21.92 -0.53 -26.71
CA ARG A 82 22.05 -0.10 -25.31
C ARG A 82 20.90 0.82 -24.96
N ARG A 83 20.62 1.88 -25.74
CA ARG A 83 19.47 2.76 -25.53
C ARG A 83 18.15 2.01 -25.40
N LYS A 84 17.91 0.96 -26.21
CA LYS A 84 16.72 0.11 -26.09
C LYS A 84 16.67 -0.71 -24.80
N ARG A 85 17.83 -1.15 -24.28
CA ARG A 85 17.92 -1.83 -22.98
C ARG A 85 17.81 -0.84 -21.83
N ASP A 86 18.51 0.27 -21.91
CA ASP A 86 18.51 1.34 -20.92
C ASP A 86 17.11 1.94 -20.82
N ALA A 87 16.42 2.22 -21.92
CA ALA A 87 15.01 2.65 -21.90
C ALA A 87 14.06 1.61 -21.29
N PHE A 88 14.45 0.33 -21.24
CA PHE A 88 13.68 -0.72 -20.56
C PHE A 88 14.03 -0.82 -19.06
N CYS A 89 15.25 -0.44 -18.67
CA CYS A 89 15.74 -0.40 -17.29
C CYS A 89 15.48 0.93 -16.57
N GLU A 90 15.40 2.06 -17.28
CA GLU A 90 15.10 3.38 -16.72
C GLU A 90 13.66 3.44 -16.18
N ILE A 91 12.78 2.58 -16.69
CA ILE A 91 11.43 2.35 -16.15
C ILE A 91 11.49 1.66 -14.77
N ASP A 92 12.57 0.95 -14.45
CA ASP A 92 12.79 0.30 -13.14
C ASP A 92 13.57 1.19 -12.16
N SER A 93 13.94 2.40 -12.57
CA SER A 93 14.66 3.38 -11.75
C SER A 93 13.76 4.53 -11.29
N GLN A 94 12.43 4.36 -11.32
CA GLN A 94 11.56 5.20 -10.49
C GLN A 94 12.08 5.10 -9.05
N GLU A 95 12.26 6.27 -8.42
CA GLU A 95 12.75 6.40 -7.05
C GLU A 95 12.22 5.27 -6.18
N PRO A 96 13.05 4.68 -5.28
CA PRO A 96 12.57 3.68 -4.33
C PRO A 96 11.31 4.25 -3.72
N SER A 97 10.18 3.64 -4.08
CA SER A 97 8.87 4.08 -3.64
C SER A 97 8.99 4.25 -2.15
N LEU A 98 8.85 5.49 -1.67
CA LEU A 98 8.90 5.81 -0.26
C LEU A 98 8.03 4.77 0.43
N VAL A 99 8.68 3.90 1.20
CA VAL A 99 8.03 2.75 1.84
C VAL A 99 6.79 3.32 2.51
N SER A 100 5.63 2.79 2.13
CA SER A 100 4.36 3.35 2.63
C SER A 100 4.47 3.42 4.16
N PRO A 101 4.16 4.57 4.78
CA PRO A 101 4.23 4.69 6.23
C PRO A 101 3.15 3.81 6.91
N PHE A 102 2.23 3.27 6.14
CA PHE A 102 1.10 2.48 6.62
C PHE A 102 1.44 1.01 6.72
N GLN A 103 0.84 0.35 7.71
CA GLN A 103 0.94 -1.10 7.82
C GLN A 103 0.20 -1.76 6.64
N THR A 104 0.93 -2.53 5.84
CA THR A 104 0.36 -3.25 4.69
C THR A 104 -0.23 -4.59 5.14
N TYR A 105 -1.45 -4.88 4.69
CA TYR A 105 -2.19 -6.11 4.94
C TYR A 105 -2.41 -6.88 3.64
N GLN A 106 -2.49 -8.21 3.75
CA GLN A 106 -2.66 -9.08 2.57
C GLN A 106 -4.02 -8.89 1.88
N ASN A 107 -5.07 -8.61 2.65
CA ASN A 107 -6.42 -8.41 2.13
C ASN A 107 -7.27 -7.59 3.11
N ARG A 108 -8.44 -7.16 2.62
CA ARG A 108 -9.44 -6.39 3.38
C ARG A 108 -9.83 -7.04 4.70
N THR A 109 -10.13 -8.34 4.70
CA THR A 109 -10.61 -9.04 5.90
C THR A 109 -9.57 -9.04 7.02
N VAL A 110 -8.29 -9.25 6.69
CA VAL A 110 -7.20 -9.22 7.68
C VAL A 110 -7.01 -7.81 8.26
N LEU A 111 -7.08 -6.77 7.42
CA LEU A 111 -7.03 -5.38 7.89
C LEU A 111 -8.18 -5.09 8.85
N LEU A 112 -9.41 -5.38 8.44
CA LEU A 112 -10.61 -5.13 9.25
C LEU A 112 -10.61 -5.89 10.58
N SER A 113 -10.13 -7.14 10.57
CA SER A 113 -9.93 -7.91 11.80
C SER A 113 -8.91 -7.24 12.73
N SER A 114 -7.80 -6.75 12.18
CA SER A 114 -6.77 -6.04 12.97
C SER A 114 -7.30 -4.75 13.58
N LEU A 115 -8.03 -3.95 12.81
CA LEU A 115 -8.72 -2.74 13.29
C LEU A 115 -9.68 -3.07 14.42
N GLY A 116 -10.54 -4.08 14.25
CA GLY A 116 -11.51 -4.49 15.27
C GLY A 116 -10.85 -4.94 16.58
N THR A 117 -9.76 -5.71 16.49
CA THR A 117 -8.98 -6.12 17.67
C THR A 117 -8.35 -4.91 18.38
N GLN A 118 -7.70 -4.01 17.64
CA GLN A 118 -7.05 -2.83 18.23
C GLN A 118 -8.06 -1.88 18.88
N LEU A 119 -9.21 -1.66 18.23
CA LEU A 119 -10.29 -0.85 18.78
C LEU A 119 -10.88 -1.49 20.05
N GLY A 120 -11.10 -2.81 20.05
CA GLY A 120 -11.58 -3.54 21.22
C GLY A 120 -10.63 -3.38 22.42
N ASN A 121 -9.33 -3.54 22.18
CA ASN A 121 -8.31 -3.35 23.21
C ASN A 121 -8.26 -1.91 23.74
N PHE A 122 -8.43 -0.91 22.86
CA PHE A 122 -8.50 0.49 23.26
C PHE A 122 -9.72 0.76 24.16
N VAL A 123 -10.90 0.28 23.77
CA VAL A 123 -12.14 0.43 24.54
C VAL A 123 -12.05 -0.26 25.91
N GLU A 124 -11.45 -1.45 25.94
CA GLU A 124 -11.20 -2.17 27.19
C GLU A 124 -10.24 -1.38 28.10
N GLY A 125 -9.13 -0.88 27.53
CA GLY A 125 -8.18 -0.03 28.24
C GLY A 125 -8.82 1.23 28.80
N GLN A 126 -9.66 1.92 28.02
CA GLN A 126 -10.41 3.11 28.46
C GLN A 126 -11.36 2.76 29.60
N THR A 127 -12.06 1.62 29.51
CA THR A 127 -12.96 1.14 30.57
C THR A 127 -12.20 0.87 31.86
N LEU A 128 -11.03 0.23 31.78
CA LEU A 128 -10.18 -0.04 32.95
C LEU A 128 -9.61 1.26 33.54
N HIS A 129 -9.17 2.20 32.70
CA HIS A 129 -8.67 3.50 33.14
C HIS A 129 -9.72 4.25 33.96
N LEU A 130 -10.96 4.32 33.45
CA LEU A 130 -12.06 4.98 34.13
C LEU A 130 -12.48 4.29 35.42
N ARG A 131 -12.32 2.96 35.51
CA ARG A 131 -12.53 2.22 36.76
C ARG A 131 -11.44 2.47 37.81
N SER A 132 -10.22 2.77 37.38
CA SER A 132 -9.09 3.01 38.30
C SER A 132 -9.08 4.42 38.89
N LYS A 133 -9.53 5.43 38.13
CA LYS A 133 -9.48 6.84 38.55
C LYS A 133 -10.37 7.30 39.72
N PRO A 134 -11.54 6.72 40.03
CA PRO A 134 -12.38 7.21 41.14
C PRO A 134 -11.71 7.12 42.52
N HIS A 135 -10.61 6.38 42.68
CA HIS A 135 -9.88 6.29 43.95
C HIS A 135 -8.85 7.40 44.18
N GLU A 136 -8.44 8.15 43.14
CA GLU A 136 -7.35 9.12 43.26
C GLU A 136 -7.84 10.57 43.46
N SER A 137 -9.04 10.91 43.01
CA SER A 137 -9.63 12.24 43.19
C SER A 137 -10.57 12.24 44.39
N GLY A 138 -10.07 12.62 45.58
CA GLY A 138 -10.93 12.82 46.74
C GLY A 138 -12.03 13.84 46.42
N GLU A 139 -13.30 13.39 46.46
CA GLU A 139 -14.62 14.07 46.40
C GLU A 139 -14.84 15.33 45.54
N GLY A 140 -13.83 15.87 44.87
CA GLY A 140 -13.87 17.12 44.12
C GLY A 140 -13.86 16.88 42.63
N GLU A 141 -15.06 16.92 42.04
CA GLU A 141 -15.36 17.08 40.61
C GLU A 141 -14.74 16.07 39.60
N PRO A 142 -15.56 15.29 38.86
CA PRO A 142 -15.10 14.43 37.77
C PRO A 142 -14.57 15.18 36.52
N SER A 143 -14.29 16.48 36.62
CA SER A 143 -14.18 17.41 35.49
C SER A 143 -12.84 17.41 34.74
N LYS A 144 -11.84 16.59 35.12
CA LYS A 144 -10.51 16.60 34.47
C LYS A 144 -9.97 15.21 34.16
N LEU A 145 -10.73 14.44 33.39
CA LEU A 145 -10.15 13.33 32.65
C LEU A 145 -9.30 13.88 31.50
N SER A 146 -8.08 13.36 31.35
CA SER A 146 -7.23 13.67 30.20
C SER A 146 -7.83 13.02 28.97
N PRO A 147 -7.91 13.72 27.83
CA PRO A 147 -8.42 13.13 26.60
C PRO A 147 -7.56 11.92 26.21
N MET A 148 -8.19 10.86 25.75
CA MET A 148 -7.54 9.66 25.23
C MET A 148 -7.72 9.60 23.72
N ALA A 149 -6.63 9.31 23.01
CA ALA A 149 -6.62 9.21 21.57
C ALA A 149 -6.42 7.77 21.12
N PHE A 150 -7.10 7.40 20.03
CA PHE A 150 -6.89 6.17 19.28
C PHE A 150 -6.57 6.50 17.84
N ALA A 151 -5.61 5.81 17.24
CA ALA A 151 -5.30 5.94 15.82
C ALA A 151 -4.99 4.56 15.24
N PHE A 152 -5.53 4.31 14.05
CA PHE A 152 -5.24 3.14 13.23
C PHE A 152 -5.03 3.60 11.80
N ASP A 153 -3.89 3.24 11.21
CA ASP A 153 -3.60 3.48 9.81
C ASP A 153 -3.14 2.17 9.14
N GLY A 154 -3.84 1.75 8.09
CA GLY A 154 -3.55 0.50 7.40
C GLY A 154 -3.87 0.55 5.92
N GLU A 155 -3.20 -0.27 5.13
CA GLU A 155 -3.44 -0.37 3.69
C GLU A 155 -3.52 -1.81 3.20
N TYR A 156 -4.24 -2.06 2.11
CA TYR A 156 -4.17 -3.31 1.37
C TYR A 156 -4.32 -3.01 -0.13
N SER A 157 -3.79 -3.90 -0.97
CA SER A 157 -3.92 -3.79 -2.42
C SER A 157 -4.70 -4.97 -2.99
N VAL A 158 -5.49 -4.70 -4.02
CA VAL A 158 -6.25 -5.72 -4.78
C VAL A 158 -5.90 -5.59 -6.25
N VAL A 159 -5.61 -6.72 -6.89
CA VAL A 159 -5.47 -6.77 -8.35
C VAL A 159 -6.84 -6.68 -8.98
N THR A 160 -7.05 -5.68 -9.83
CA THR A 160 -8.28 -5.54 -10.60
C THR A 160 -8.15 -6.34 -11.89
N ALA A 161 -9.24 -7.02 -12.29
CA ALA A 161 -9.25 -7.71 -13.57
C ALA A 161 -8.97 -6.70 -14.68
N SER A 162 -7.96 -7.00 -15.50
CA SER A 162 -7.37 -6.09 -16.49
C SER A 162 -8.42 -5.30 -17.24
N ARG A 163 -8.19 -3.99 -17.34
CA ARG A 163 -8.82 -3.08 -18.29
C ARG A 163 -8.84 -3.78 -19.65
N GLY A 164 -10.01 -4.25 -20.08
CA GLY A 164 -10.14 -4.92 -21.37
C GLY A 164 -9.65 -3.96 -22.45
N GLU A 165 -8.74 -4.40 -23.31
CA GLU A 165 -8.02 -3.59 -24.32
C GLU A 165 -8.93 -2.92 -25.39
N GLY A 166 -10.24 -2.82 -25.17
CA GLY A 166 -11.20 -2.30 -26.16
C GLY A 166 -12.24 -1.31 -25.65
N SER A 167 -12.37 -1.08 -24.33
CA SER A 167 -13.30 -0.06 -23.83
C SER A 167 -12.54 1.22 -23.48
N SER A 168 -12.79 2.27 -24.25
CA SER A 168 -12.53 3.65 -23.81
C SER A 168 -13.43 3.99 -22.63
N GLN A 169 -13.22 3.34 -21.49
CA GLN A 169 -13.83 3.73 -20.23
C GLN A 169 -13.37 5.14 -19.93
N SER A 170 -14.36 6.02 -19.76
CA SER A 170 -14.08 7.39 -19.41
C SER A 170 -13.45 7.41 -18.01
N GLN A 171 -12.56 8.37 -17.75
CA GLN A 171 -11.99 8.57 -16.42
C GLN A 171 -13.09 8.69 -15.34
N GLY A 172 -14.27 9.19 -15.71
CA GLY A 172 -15.43 9.27 -14.82
C GLY A 172 -15.96 7.90 -14.38
N ASP A 173 -15.98 6.91 -15.27
CA ASP A 173 -16.49 5.56 -14.94
C ASP A 173 -15.61 4.88 -13.89
N GLU A 174 -14.29 5.07 -13.98
CA GLU A 174 -13.35 4.49 -13.03
C GLU A 174 -13.47 5.12 -11.64
N VAL A 175 -13.60 6.44 -11.57
CA VAL A 175 -13.84 7.18 -10.32
C VAL A 175 -15.16 6.77 -9.68
N MET A 176 -16.21 6.55 -10.47
CA MET A 176 -17.49 6.06 -9.95
C MET A 176 -17.38 4.64 -9.41
N ALA A 177 -16.66 3.75 -10.09
CA ALA A 177 -16.41 2.39 -9.59
C ALA A 177 -15.61 2.39 -8.28
N MET A 178 -14.63 3.29 -8.13
CA MET A 178 -13.89 3.43 -6.86
C MET A 178 -14.78 3.98 -5.74
N ARG A 179 -15.69 4.91 -6.03
CA ARG A 179 -16.67 5.39 -5.04
C ARG A 179 -17.57 4.26 -4.53
N GLU A 180 -18.08 3.43 -5.43
CA GLU A 180 -18.88 2.25 -5.07
C GLU A 180 -18.07 1.27 -4.19
N GLU A 181 -16.80 1.05 -4.53
CA GLU A 181 -15.89 0.24 -3.73
C GLU A 181 -15.67 0.82 -2.32
N VAL A 182 -15.49 2.15 -2.20
CA VAL A 182 -15.41 2.82 -0.89
C VAL A 182 -16.68 2.58 -0.06
N HIS A 183 -17.86 2.66 -0.68
CA HIS A 183 -19.12 2.37 0.02
C HIS A 183 -19.15 0.94 0.59
N GLY A 184 -18.73 -0.05 -0.19
CA GLY A 184 -18.61 -1.43 0.30
C GLY A 184 -17.63 -1.57 1.47
N VAL A 185 -16.48 -0.89 1.42
CA VAL A 185 -15.51 -0.87 2.54
C VAL A 185 -16.11 -0.23 3.79
N VAL A 186 -16.88 0.85 3.62
CA VAL A 186 -17.53 1.58 4.73
C VAL A 186 -18.64 0.75 5.36
N GLU A 187 -19.39 -0.04 4.59
CA GLU A 187 -20.37 -0.98 5.11
C GLU A 187 -19.73 -2.06 5.99
N ASP A 188 -18.61 -2.63 5.53
CA ASP A 188 -17.83 -3.58 6.32
C ASP A 188 -17.28 -2.93 7.60
N LEU A 189 -16.79 -1.68 7.52
CA LEU A 189 -16.32 -0.92 8.67
C LEU A 189 -17.45 -0.62 9.67
N ASN A 190 -18.66 -0.27 9.22
CA ASN A 190 -19.81 -0.10 10.10
C ASN A 190 -20.09 -1.38 10.91
N CYS A 191 -19.93 -2.55 10.30
CA CYS A 191 -20.07 -3.84 10.98
C CYS A 191 -19.00 -4.05 12.06
N VAL A 192 -17.73 -3.77 11.74
CA VAL A 192 -16.60 -3.93 12.67
C VAL A 192 -16.67 -2.93 13.84
N LEU A 193 -16.92 -1.67 13.51
CA LEU A 193 -16.97 -0.58 14.48
C LEU A 193 -18.27 -0.59 15.30
N ARG A 194 -19.32 -1.29 14.84
CA ARG A 194 -20.65 -1.28 15.47
C ARG A 194 -21.22 0.14 15.65
N THR A 195 -20.85 1.04 14.75
CA THR A 195 -21.35 2.42 14.71
C THR A 195 -21.83 2.76 13.31
N LYS A 196 -22.58 3.85 13.19
CA LYS A 196 -22.96 4.42 11.91
C LYS A 196 -21.99 5.56 11.56
N LEU A 197 -21.15 5.32 10.58
CA LEU A 197 -20.32 6.34 9.96
C LEU A 197 -21.23 7.32 9.20
N LYS A 198 -21.11 8.61 9.50
CA LYS A 198 -21.82 9.67 8.79
C LYS A 198 -20.98 10.08 7.59
N GLY A 199 -21.56 9.97 6.39
CA GLY A 199 -20.93 10.41 5.15
C GLY A 199 -20.50 11.87 5.23
N GLY A 200 -19.24 12.13 4.91
CA GLY A 200 -18.68 13.46 4.79
C GLY A 200 -18.36 13.79 3.33
N GLU A 201 -17.18 14.36 3.12
CA GLU A 201 -16.73 14.85 1.82
C GLU A 201 -16.07 13.74 0.98
N ALA A 202 -16.25 13.81 -0.33
CA ALA A 202 -15.65 12.90 -1.30
C ALA A 202 -14.84 13.70 -2.33
N PHE A 203 -13.57 13.34 -2.51
CA PHE A 203 -12.62 14.01 -3.37
C PHE A 203 -12.10 13.05 -4.43
N ALA A 204 -12.03 13.50 -5.67
CA ALA A 204 -11.22 12.83 -6.68
C ALA A 204 -9.80 13.40 -6.62
N ILE A 205 -8.80 12.54 -6.78
CA ILE A 205 -7.39 12.93 -6.86
C ILE A 205 -7.01 13.02 -8.34
N ASP A 206 -6.17 14.00 -8.70
CA ASP A 206 -5.67 14.18 -10.08
C ASP A 206 -5.02 12.92 -10.66
N THR A 207 -4.46 12.07 -9.79
CA THR A 207 -3.84 10.79 -10.16
C THR A 207 -4.85 9.66 -10.45
N GLY A 208 -6.15 9.94 -10.41
CA GLY A 208 -7.21 8.97 -10.70
C GLY A 208 -7.68 8.15 -9.50
N GLY A 209 -7.61 8.70 -8.29
CA GLY A 209 -8.10 8.05 -7.06
C GLY A 209 -9.32 8.74 -6.45
N VAL A 210 -9.85 8.15 -5.39
CA VAL A 210 -10.97 8.70 -4.59
C VAL A 210 -10.59 8.67 -3.12
N ILE A 211 -10.86 9.78 -2.42
CA ILE A 211 -10.78 9.87 -0.95
C ILE A 211 -12.18 10.21 -0.44
N MET A 212 -12.67 9.47 0.55
CA MET A 212 -13.89 9.81 1.25
C MET A 212 -13.62 9.91 2.75
N ARG A 213 -14.15 10.96 3.36
CA ARG A 213 -14.08 11.20 4.79
C ARG A 213 -15.41 10.98 5.45
N PHE A 214 -15.39 10.41 6.64
CA PHE A 214 -16.56 10.14 7.46
C PHE A 214 -16.30 10.59 8.88
N THR A 215 -17.37 10.97 9.56
CA THR A 215 -17.34 11.27 10.99
C THR A 215 -18.14 10.22 11.73
N CYS A 216 -17.76 9.97 12.98
CA CYS A 216 -18.44 8.99 13.82
C CYS A 216 -18.45 9.42 15.28
N SER A 217 -19.45 8.92 16.00
CA SER A 217 -19.61 9.12 17.42
C SER A 217 -19.84 7.77 18.08
N PHE A 218 -19.09 7.47 19.13
CA PHE A 218 -19.29 6.29 19.95
C PHE A 218 -19.72 6.74 21.34
N GLU A 219 -20.80 6.14 21.81
CA GLU A 219 -21.22 6.27 23.18
C GLU A 219 -20.84 4.99 23.90
N LEU A 220 -19.76 5.05 24.68
CA LEU A 220 -19.31 3.94 25.50
C LEU A 220 -20.01 4.05 26.85
N ILE A 221 -20.85 3.06 27.14
CA ILE A 221 -21.35 2.85 28.50
C ILE A 221 -20.24 2.09 29.22
N ALA A 222 -19.54 2.74 30.14
CA ALA A 222 -18.62 2.03 31.01
C ALA A 222 -19.41 1.46 32.18
N PRO A 223 -19.68 0.13 32.22
CA PRO A 223 -20.28 -0.46 33.40
C PRO A 223 -19.26 -0.33 34.52
N LEU A 224 -19.42 0.69 35.35
CA LEU A 224 -18.96 0.64 36.72
C LEU A 224 -19.73 -0.55 37.29
N ARG A 225 -19.05 -1.68 37.54
CA ARG A 225 -19.68 -2.69 38.40
C ARG A 225 -20.16 -1.91 39.64
N PRO A 226 -21.36 -2.17 40.17
CA PRO A 226 -21.61 -1.83 41.54
C PRO A 226 -20.43 -2.43 42.30
N LEU A 227 -19.60 -1.59 42.91
CA LEU A 227 -18.70 -2.07 43.95
C LEU A 227 -19.59 -2.96 44.82
N PRO A 228 -19.21 -4.22 45.10
CA PRO A 228 -20.01 -5.06 45.97
C PRO A 228 -20.30 -4.19 47.18
N LEU A 229 -21.58 -3.83 47.35
CA LEU A 229 -22.05 -3.11 48.53
C LEU A 229 -21.49 -3.95 49.65
N SER A 230 -20.46 -3.43 50.33
CA SER A 230 -19.87 -4.08 51.47
C SER A 230 -21.05 -4.47 52.33
N ALA A 231 -21.23 -5.78 52.55
CA ALA A 231 -22.40 -6.40 53.15
C ALA A 231 -22.52 -6.08 54.65
N GLU A 232 -22.26 -4.83 55.01
CA GLU A 232 -22.56 -4.22 56.28
C GLU A 232 -23.82 -3.36 56.10
N GLU A 233 -24.89 -3.99 55.59
CA GLU A 233 -26.23 -3.63 56.04
C GLU A 233 -26.29 -3.99 57.53
N SER A 234 -25.77 -3.08 58.34
CA SER A 234 -26.17 -2.90 59.72
C SER A 234 -27.69 -2.81 59.71
N GLU A 235 -28.34 -3.88 60.18
CA GLU A 235 -29.76 -3.97 60.50
C GLU A 235 -30.20 -2.70 61.22
N THR A 236 -30.69 -1.70 60.47
CA THR A 236 -31.22 -0.49 61.06
C THR A 236 -32.72 -0.73 61.23
N PRO A 237 -33.22 -0.86 62.46
CA PRO A 237 -34.59 -1.27 62.71
C PRO A 237 -35.56 -0.22 62.14
N LEU A 238 -36.49 -0.70 61.31
CA LEU A 238 -37.62 0.02 60.72
C LEU A 238 -38.30 0.92 61.76
N ARG A 239 -38.01 2.23 61.73
CA ARG A 239 -38.85 3.23 62.37
C ARG A 239 -40.05 3.51 61.47
N ARG A 240 -41.18 2.90 61.83
CA ARG A 240 -42.50 3.16 61.26
C ARG A 240 -42.86 4.63 61.48
N SER A 241 -42.75 5.45 60.44
CA SER A 241 -43.26 6.82 60.43
C SER A 241 -44.68 6.79 59.84
N GLU A 242 -45.66 7.28 60.59
CA GLU A 242 -47.10 7.19 60.27
C GLU A 242 -47.63 8.34 59.38
N SER A 243 -46.76 9.21 58.87
CA SER A 243 -47.16 10.27 57.93
C SER A 243 -46.94 9.82 56.49
N GLY A 244 -48.01 9.37 55.85
CA GLY A 244 -48.04 8.85 54.49
C GLY A 244 -47.83 9.91 53.40
N GLU A 245 -46.56 10.27 53.16
CA GLU A 245 -46.11 10.83 51.89
C GLU A 245 -45.01 9.92 51.34
N ILE A 246 -45.33 9.21 50.25
CA ILE A 246 -44.40 8.37 49.51
C ILE A 246 -43.55 9.32 48.67
N GLU A 247 -42.44 9.79 49.21
CA GLU A 247 -41.40 10.40 48.39
C GLU A 247 -40.77 9.28 47.54
N GLU A 248 -41.02 9.33 46.23
CA GLU A 248 -40.32 8.51 45.25
C GLU A 248 -38.82 8.84 45.33
N GLU A 249 -38.06 8.04 46.08
CA GLU A 249 -36.60 8.04 46.04
C GLU A 249 -36.15 7.66 44.62
N LYS A 250 -36.01 8.69 43.79
CA LYS A 250 -35.57 8.59 42.42
C LYS A 250 -34.05 8.47 42.42
N SER A 251 -33.53 7.33 42.87
CA SER A 251 -32.10 7.02 42.89
C SER A 251 -31.53 7.08 41.47
N PRO A 252 -30.82 8.16 41.09
CA PRO A 252 -30.25 8.26 39.77
C PRO A 252 -28.91 7.54 39.83
N SER A 253 -28.93 6.22 39.65
CA SER A 253 -27.72 5.45 39.34
C SER A 253 -27.26 5.85 37.93
N ALA A 254 -26.64 7.03 37.80
CA ALA A 254 -26.12 7.54 36.55
C ALA A 254 -24.88 6.72 36.16
N VAL A 255 -25.07 5.76 35.25
CA VAL A 255 -23.95 5.04 34.63
C VAL A 255 -23.16 6.06 33.80
N PRO A 256 -21.84 6.18 33.98
CA PRO A 256 -21.05 7.15 33.22
C PRO A 256 -21.09 6.79 31.73
N LEU A 257 -21.55 7.75 30.94
CA LEU A 257 -21.57 7.69 29.48
C LEU A 257 -20.36 8.44 28.95
N ILE A 258 -19.44 7.74 28.31
CA ILE A 258 -18.31 8.39 27.63
C ILE A 258 -18.70 8.58 26.18
N LYS A 259 -18.56 9.81 25.71
CA LYS A 259 -18.76 10.14 24.30
C LYS A 259 -17.38 10.30 23.67
N THR A 260 -17.08 9.47 22.69
CA THR A 260 -15.90 9.63 21.86
C THR A 260 -16.35 10.00 20.46
N SER A 261 -15.58 10.85 19.80
CA SER A 261 -15.79 11.26 18.41
C SER A 261 -14.58 10.87 17.59
N GLY A 262 -14.80 10.45 16.35
CA GLY A 262 -13.72 10.04 15.46
C GLY A 262 -13.96 10.43 14.01
N GLU A 263 -12.87 10.34 13.27
CA GLU A 263 -12.80 10.58 11.84
C GLU A 263 -12.27 9.31 11.16
N LEU A 264 -12.87 8.99 10.01
CA LEU A 264 -12.45 7.91 9.14
C LEU A 264 -12.16 8.48 7.75
N GLU A 265 -10.98 8.18 7.22
CA GLU A 265 -10.62 8.45 5.83
C GLU A 265 -10.40 7.12 5.12
N VAL A 266 -11.11 6.92 4.01
CA VAL A 266 -10.91 5.79 3.10
C VAL A 266 -10.46 6.35 1.77
N ALA A 267 -9.26 5.97 1.34
CA ALA A 267 -8.71 6.35 0.05
C ALA A 267 -8.51 5.11 -0.82
N ILE A 268 -9.00 5.15 -2.05
CA ILE A 268 -8.72 4.14 -3.07
C ILE A 268 -7.94 4.83 -4.19
N VAL A 269 -6.72 4.38 -4.41
CA VAL A 269 -5.82 4.94 -5.42
C VAL A 269 -5.38 3.85 -6.41
N PRO A 270 -5.11 4.19 -7.68
CA PRO A 270 -4.50 3.25 -8.61
C PRO A 270 -3.17 2.72 -8.06
N ASP A 271 -2.97 1.41 -8.12
CA ASP A 271 -1.73 0.75 -7.72
C ASP A 271 -1.02 0.21 -8.96
N ASN A 272 0.04 0.92 -9.36
CA ASN A 272 0.89 0.57 -10.50
C ASN A 272 2.19 -0.14 -10.07
N SER A 273 2.21 -0.71 -8.86
CA SER A 273 3.39 -1.46 -8.36
C SER A 273 3.74 -2.67 -9.23
N HIS A 274 2.78 -3.21 -10.00
CA HIS A 274 3.01 -4.31 -10.93
C HIS A 274 2.85 -3.87 -12.39
N ARG A 275 3.79 -4.27 -13.26
CA ARG A 275 3.80 -3.86 -14.67
C ARG A 275 2.69 -4.49 -15.52
N LEU A 276 2.28 -5.71 -15.18
CA LEU A 276 1.31 -6.47 -15.98
C LEU A 276 -0.11 -6.41 -15.42
N PHE A 277 -0.28 -5.96 -14.19
CA PHE A 277 -1.55 -6.02 -13.48
C PHE A 277 -1.86 -4.64 -12.92
N HIS A 278 -3.05 -4.14 -13.24
CA HIS A 278 -3.55 -2.92 -12.64
C HIS A 278 -4.12 -3.28 -11.26
N GLY A 279 -3.58 -2.66 -10.23
CA GLY A 279 -4.08 -2.79 -8.88
C GLY A 279 -4.89 -1.57 -8.46
N ARG A 280 -5.60 -1.72 -7.35
CA ARG A 280 -6.09 -0.63 -6.52
C ARG A 280 -5.50 -0.81 -5.14
N ARG A 281 -5.05 0.29 -4.54
CA ARG A 281 -4.61 0.34 -3.15
C ARG A 281 -5.66 1.07 -2.34
N THR A 282 -6.15 0.40 -1.32
CA THR A 282 -7.10 0.96 -0.36
C THR A 282 -6.37 1.27 0.93
N ILE A 283 -6.43 2.52 1.35
CA ILE A 283 -5.84 3.05 2.58
C ILE A 283 -6.98 3.42 3.52
N ILE A 284 -6.90 2.95 4.75
CA ILE A 284 -7.89 3.20 5.81
C ILE A 284 -7.16 3.89 6.95
N ARG A 285 -7.64 5.08 7.32
CA ARG A 285 -7.13 5.87 8.44
C ARG A 285 -8.27 6.20 9.37
N TYR A 286 -8.13 5.82 10.63
CA TYR A 286 -9.23 5.89 11.58
C TYR A 286 -8.72 6.41 12.92
N HIS A 287 -9.16 7.62 13.28
CA HIS A 287 -8.70 8.32 14.47
C HIS A 287 -9.90 8.63 15.38
N MET A 288 -9.76 8.44 16.69
CA MET A 288 -10.77 8.81 17.68
C MET A 288 -10.17 9.63 18.82
N LEU A 289 -10.99 10.51 19.39
CA LEU A 289 -10.72 11.29 20.58
C LEU A 289 -11.89 11.14 21.55
N GLY A 290 -11.58 10.85 22.81
CA GLY A 290 -12.55 10.58 23.86
C GLY A 290 -12.12 11.02 25.24
#